data_AF-A0A1X1Q2G1-F1
#
_entry.id   AF-A0A1X1Q2G1-F1
#
_cell.length_a   1.000
_cell.length_b   1.000
_cell.length_c   1.000
_cell.angle_alpha   90.00
_cell.angle_beta   90.00
_cell.angle_gamma   90.00
#
_symmetry.space_group_name_H-M   'P 1'
#
loop_
_entity.id
_entity.type
_entity.pdbx_description
1 polymer ?
#
loop_
_entity_poly.entity_id
_entity_poly.type
_entity_poly.pdbx_seq_one_letter_code
_entity_poly.pdbx_strand_id
1 'polypeptide(L)'
;MIYIGRKDVSGNDWGDAFADAIGGTHLDSPVGIADVVLDKNCWSMKTVKVKDPFASKTVRLISGRCSPDYSYGITDPHEDVQKTGEAVLNIWNERINIATDHYSRLRTSVLVRSYDLLSYRLFEEETTRYRTTDYHWIVNSNGNLLGLDRDDKVCFTWQPHGSQFTIHTEVPEEAVKFTLRKPPTLQKEDVLKAINFSDEWIDILK
;
A
#
# COMPACT_ATOMS: atom_id res chain seq x y z
N MET A 1 -18.69 -3.55 5.01
CA MET A 1 -17.70 -4.64 5.16
C MET A 1 -17.74 -5.35 6.51
N ILE A 2 -17.61 -4.67 7.66
CA ILE A 2 -17.58 -5.35 8.97
C ILE A 2 -18.90 -6.08 9.30
N TYR A 3 -20.04 -5.50 8.89
CA TYR A 3 -21.37 -6.06 9.12
C TYR A 3 -21.66 -7.37 8.36
N ILE A 4 -20.97 -7.63 7.26
CA ILE A 4 -21.02 -8.91 6.51
C ILE A 4 -19.96 -9.91 6.99
N GLY A 5 -19.28 -9.65 8.11
CA GLY A 5 -18.30 -10.56 8.70
C GLY A 5 -16.89 -10.52 8.08
N ARG A 6 -16.59 -9.56 7.20
CA ARG A 6 -15.19 -9.38 6.74
C ARG A 6 -14.30 -8.95 7.90
N LYS A 7 -13.13 -9.62 8.01
CA LYS A 7 -12.13 -9.42 9.07
C LYS A 7 -11.01 -8.45 8.67
N ASP A 8 -11.03 -7.96 7.44
CA ASP A 8 -10.01 -7.06 6.93
C ASP A 8 -10.52 -6.11 5.85
N VAL A 9 -9.74 -5.06 5.58
CA VAL A 9 -9.89 -4.12 4.47
C VAL A 9 -8.64 -4.23 3.61
N SER A 10 -8.79 -4.73 2.39
CA SER A 10 -7.69 -4.84 1.43
C SER A 10 -7.35 -3.48 0.80
N GLY A 11 -6.25 -3.43 0.04
CA GLY A 11 -5.92 -2.24 -0.75
C GLY A 11 -7.00 -1.92 -1.78
N ASN A 12 -7.56 -2.92 -2.45
CA ASN A 12 -8.63 -2.73 -3.43
C ASN A 12 -9.90 -2.20 -2.78
N ASP A 13 -10.30 -2.76 -1.62
CA ASP A 13 -11.48 -2.26 -0.89
C ASP A 13 -11.32 -0.78 -0.51
N TRP A 14 -10.08 -0.36 -0.20
CA TRP A 14 -9.79 1.04 0.07
C TRP A 14 -9.84 1.90 -1.20
N GLY A 15 -9.29 1.40 -2.31
CA GLY A 15 -9.37 2.08 -3.61
C GLY A 15 -10.80 2.29 -4.10
N ASP A 16 -11.66 1.28 -3.99
CA ASP A 16 -13.09 1.39 -4.34
C ASP A 16 -13.79 2.45 -3.49
N ALA A 17 -13.60 2.39 -2.16
CA ALA A 17 -14.22 3.35 -1.24
C ALA A 17 -13.72 4.78 -1.46
N PHE A 18 -12.42 4.96 -1.73
CA PHE A 18 -11.84 6.27 -1.99
C PHE A 18 -12.33 6.85 -3.32
N ALA A 19 -12.34 6.04 -4.39
CA ALA A 19 -12.83 6.45 -5.69
C ALA A 19 -14.30 6.88 -5.64
N ASP A 20 -15.16 6.09 -4.99
CA ASP A 20 -16.58 6.44 -4.78
C ASP A 20 -16.72 7.78 -4.03
N ALA A 21 -15.96 7.97 -2.95
CA ALA A 21 -16.03 9.17 -2.12
C ALA A 21 -15.64 10.47 -2.86
N ILE A 22 -14.72 10.40 -3.83
CA ILE A 22 -14.27 11.57 -4.60
C ILE A 22 -14.92 11.67 -5.99
N GLY A 23 -15.77 10.71 -6.38
CA GLY A 23 -16.29 10.60 -7.75
C GLY A 23 -15.23 10.26 -8.79
N GLY A 24 -14.17 9.58 -8.38
CA GLY A 24 -13.05 9.15 -9.23
C GLY A 24 -13.26 7.77 -9.84
N THR A 25 -12.20 7.24 -10.44
CA THR A 25 -12.18 5.88 -11.01
C THR A 25 -11.06 5.08 -10.36
N HIS A 26 -11.40 3.93 -9.81
CA HIS A 26 -10.41 2.93 -9.38
C HIS A 26 -10.02 2.08 -10.60
N LEU A 27 -8.72 1.98 -10.88
CA LEU A 27 -8.21 1.30 -12.07
C LEU A 27 -8.03 -0.21 -11.80
N ASP A 28 -8.62 -1.05 -12.65
CA ASP A 28 -8.38 -2.50 -12.63
C ASP A 28 -6.93 -2.87 -12.98
N SER A 29 -6.24 -1.98 -13.69
CA SER A 29 -4.84 -2.12 -14.11
C SER A 29 -4.10 -0.80 -13.89
N PRO A 30 -3.41 -0.64 -12.75
CA PRO A 30 -2.70 0.59 -12.42
C PRO A 30 -1.66 0.98 -13.46
N VAL A 31 -1.61 2.27 -13.82
CA VAL A 31 -0.56 2.86 -14.66
C VAL A 31 0.55 3.37 -13.75
N GLY A 32 1.67 2.63 -13.69
CA GLY A 32 2.77 2.92 -12.77
C GLY A 32 2.37 2.69 -11.30
N ILE A 33 2.00 3.77 -10.61
CA ILE A 33 1.53 3.76 -9.21
C ILE A 33 0.09 4.29 -9.03
N ALA A 34 -0.59 4.62 -10.12
CA ALA A 34 -1.93 5.20 -10.09
C ALA A 34 -2.97 4.10 -9.84
N ASP A 35 -3.50 4.04 -8.62
CA ASP A 35 -4.60 3.12 -8.27
C ASP A 35 -5.95 3.80 -8.52
N VAL A 36 -6.15 5.02 -8.02
CA VAL A 36 -7.38 5.83 -8.22
C VAL A 36 -7.05 7.11 -8.97
N VAL A 37 -7.95 7.54 -9.86
CA VAL A 37 -7.76 8.74 -10.70
C VAL A 37 -8.99 9.64 -10.69
N LEU A 38 -8.76 10.95 -10.78
CA LEU A 38 -9.79 11.97 -10.97
C LEU A 38 -9.18 13.15 -11.72
N ASP A 39 -9.71 13.45 -12.91
CA ASP A 39 -9.16 14.45 -13.85
C ASP A 39 -7.67 14.21 -14.15
N LYS A 40 -6.81 15.15 -13.74
CA LYS A 40 -5.35 15.09 -13.88
C LYS A 40 -4.64 14.73 -12.57
N ASN A 41 -5.35 14.16 -11.62
CA ASN A 41 -4.81 13.69 -10.35
C ASN A 41 -4.88 12.16 -10.29
N CYS A 42 -3.90 11.56 -9.64
CA CYS A 42 -3.94 10.16 -9.28
C CYS A 42 -3.43 9.92 -7.86
N TRP A 43 -3.89 8.82 -7.29
CA TRP A 43 -3.52 8.40 -5.96
C TRP A 43 -3.10 6.93 -5.96
N SER A 44 -2.01 6.63 -5.25
CA SER A 44 -1.73 5.27 -4.81
C SER A 44 -2.45 4.99 -3.49
N MET A 45 -3.09 3.83 -3.39
CA MET A 45 -3.89 3.43 -2.24
C MET A 45 -3.07 2.50 -1.34
N LYS A 46 -2.85 2.92 -0.09
CA LYS A 46 -2.15 2.11 0.90
C LYS A 46 -3.01 1.93 2.13
N THR A 47 -3.04 0.71 2.64
CA THR A 47 -3.62 0.42 3.96
C THR A 47 -2.62 -0.28 4.84
N VAL A 48 -2.58 0.11 6.11
CA VAL A 48 -1.64 -0.44 7.10
C VAL A 48 -2.43 -0.88 8.32
N LYS A 49 -2.26 -2.14 8.71
CA LYS A 49 -2.91 -2.72 9.88
C LYS A 49 -2.00 -2.61 11.10
N VAL A 50 -2.45 -1.95 12.16
CA VAL A 50 -1.71 -1.74 13.41
C VAL A 50 -2.58 -2.04 14.63
N LYS A 51 -1.96 -2.12 15.81
CA LYS A 51 -2.70 -2.29 17.07
C LYS A 51 -3.49 -1.03 17.44
N ASP A 52 -2.84 0.13 17.40
CA ASP A 52 -3.43 1.42 17.74
C ASP A 52 -3.02 2.50 16.71
N PRO A 53 -3.92 2.86 15.77
CA PRO A 53 -3.67 3.90 14.77
C PRO A 53 -3.39 5.28 15.33
N PHE A 54 -3.85 5.59 16.55
CA PHE A 54 -3.70 6.91 17.14
C PHE A 54 -2.33 7.11 17.78
N ALA A 55 -1.69 6.02 18.23
CA ALA A 55 -0.34 6.02 18.79
C ALA A 55 0.77 5.83 17.74
N SER A 56 0.45 5.28 16.56
CA SER A 56 1.42 5.07 15.49
C SER A 56 2.04 6.39 15.00
N LYS A 57 3.36 6.51 15.12
CA LYS A 57 4.15 7.64 14.61
C LYS A 57 4.75 7.38 13.23
N THR A 58 4.98 6.12 12.90
CA THR A 58 5.52 5.68 11.61
C THR A 58 4.76 4.46 11.11
N VAL A 59 4.69 4.34 9.80
CA VAL A 59 4.09 3.20 9.10
C VAL A 59 4.98 2.76 7.94
N ARG A 60 4.82 1.49 7.54
CA ARG A 60 5.58 0.89 6.44
C ARG A 60 4.64 0.66 5.27
N LEU A 61 4.91 1.31 4.15
CA LEU A 61 4.08 1.27 2.95
C LEU A 61 4.74 0.35 1.92
N ILE A 62 4.10 -0.79 1.64
CA ILE A 62 4.53 -1.68 0.57
C ILE A 62 4.29 -0.97 -0.78
N SER A 63 5.39 -0.71 -1.48
CA SER A 63 5.48 0.19 -2.63
C SER A 63 5.80 -0.58 -3.92
N GLY A 64 5.38 -1.84 -3.95
CA GLY A 64 5.46 -2.74 -5.10
C GLY A 64 6.72 -3.61 -5.11
N ARG A 65 6.89 -4.34 -6.22
CA ARG A 65 8.03 -5.23 -6.43
C ARG A 65 9.10 -4.52 -7.25
N CYS A 66 10.20 -4.11 -6.66
CA CYS A 66 11.33 -3.55 -7.40
C CYS A 66 12.36 -4.66 -7.57
N SER A 67 12.49 -5.23 -8.77
CA SER A 67 13.39 -6.36 -9.06
C SER A 67 14.65 -5.88 -9.80
N PRO A 68 15.80 -5.73 -9.10
CA PRO A 68 17.08 -5.36 -9.71
C PRO A 68 17.60 -6.44 -10.66
N ASP A 69 17.32 -7.72 -10.39
CA ASP A 69 17.65 -8.83 -11.29
C ASP A 69 16.97 -8.65 -12.66
N TYR A 70 15.63 -8.57 -12.67
CA TYR A 70 14.88 -8.40 -13.92
C TYR A 70 15.24 -7.11 -14.68
N SER A 71 15.44 -6.00 -13.96
CA SER A 71 15.55 -4.68 -14.58
C SER A 71 17.00 -4.26 -14.88
N TYR A 72 17.98 -4.78 -14.16
CA TYR A 72 19.40 -4.38 -14.23
C TYR A 72 20.38 -5.56 -14.29
N GLY A 73 19.91 -6.81 -14.25
CA GLY A 73 20.76 -8.00 -14.25
C GLY A 73 21.54 -8.21 -12.95
N ILE A 74 21.11 -7.61 -11.84
CA ILE A 74 21.74 -7.77 -10.52
C ILE A 74 21.19 -9.04 -9.88
N THR A 75 21.86 -10.16 -10.11
CA THR A 75 21.44 -11.49 -9.65
C THR A 75 21.77 -11.72 -8.16
N ASP A 76 22.94 -11.26 -7.70
CA ASP A 76 23.30 -11.24 -6.28
C ASP A 76 23.17 -9.81 -5.72
N PRO A 77 22.09 -9.51 -4.97
CA PRO A 77 21.87 -8.18 -4.41
C PRO A 77 22.84 -7.80 -3.27
N HIS A 78 23.66 -8.75 -2.79
CA HIS A 78 24.60 -8.53 -1.70
C HIS A 78 26.03 -8.32 -2.16
N GLU A 79 26.35 -8.57 -3.44
CA GLU A 79 27.68 -8.31 -4.03
C GLU A 79 28.03 -6.81 -3.98
N ASP A 80 27.07 -5.96 -4.36
CA ASP A 80 27.15 -4.51 -4.22
C ASP A 80 25.81 -3.95 -3.73
N VAL A 81 25.73 -3.78 -2.41
CA VAL A 81 24.54 -3.35 -1.70
C VAL A 81 24.11 -1.94 -2.11
N GLN A 82 25.08 -1.05 -2.33
CA GLN A 82 24.80 0.32 -2.71
C GLN A 82 24.22 0.37 -4.12
N LYS A 83 24.88 -0.29 -5.09
CA LYS A 83 24.39 -0.38 -6.47
C LYS A 83 23.00 -1.03 -6.55
N THR A 84 22.75 -2.06 -5.73
CA THR A 84 21.44 -2.70 -5.64
C THR A 84 20.38 -1.73 -5.12
N GLY A 85 20.69 -1.01 -4.04
CA GLY A 85 19.79 0.00 -3.48
C GLY A 85 19.45 1.13 -4.46
N GLU A 86 20.44 1.61 -5.21
CA GLU A 86 20.25 2.59 -6.27
C GLU A 86 19.34 2.06 -7.37
N ALA A 87 19.54 0.81 -7.81
CA ALA A 87 18.67 0.16 -8.78
C ALA A 87 17.21 0.05 -8.27
N VAL A 88 17.00 -0.29 -7.00
CA VAL A 88 15.67 -0.33 -6.38
C VAL A 88 14.97 1.02 -6.44
N LEU A 89 15.66 2.11 -6.10
CA LEU A 89 15.10 3.46 -6.16
C LEU A 89 14.87 3.92 -7.59
N ASN A 90 15.72 3.55 -8.54
CA ASN A 90 15.50 3.85 -9.95
C ASN A 90 14.26 3.15 -10.50
N ILE A 91 14.01 1.88 -10.14
CA ILE A 91 12.77 1.19 -10.53
C ILE A 91 11.54 1.91 -9.97
N TRP A 92 11.59 2.36 -8.72
CA TRP A 92 10.51 3.17 -8.14
C TRP A 92 10.32 4.48 -8.92
N ASN A 93 11.41 5.20 -9.18
CA ASN A 93 11.37 6.47 -9.91
C ASN A 93 10.79 6.32 -11.32
N GLU A 94 11.08 5.23 -12.02
CA GLU A 94 10.48 4.97 -13.33
C GLU A 94 8.96 4.76 -13.26
N ARG A 95 8.44 4.14 -12.19
CA ARG A 95 7.00 4.07 -11.98
C ARG A 95 6.37 5.43 -11.73
N ILE A 96 7.09 6.32 -11.05
CA ILE A 96 6.67 7.71 -10.89
C ILE A 96 6.64 8.41 -12.24
N ASN A 97 7.70 8.27 -13.05
CA ASN A 97 7.76 8.86 -14.40
C ASN A 97 6.56 8.43 -15.25
N ILE A 98 6.28 7.12 -15.30
CA ILE A 98 5.11 6.57 -16.01
C ILE A 98 3.82 7.20 -15.51
N ALA A 99 3.62 7.36 -14.20
CA ALA A 99 2.42 8.01 -13.68
C ALA A 99 2.37 9.52 -14.02
N THR A 100 3.50 10.23 -13.95
CA THR A 100 3.57 11.67 -14.26
C THR A 100 3.36 12.01 -15.74
N ASP A 101 3.64 11.07 -16.64
CA ASP A 101 3.34 11.24 -18.07
C ASP A 101 1.84 11.32 -18.34
N HIS A 102 1.02 10.75 -17.45
CA HIS A 102 -0.43 10.70 -17.57
C HIS A 102 -1.16 11.68 -16.63
N TYR A 103 -0.59 11.95 -15.45
CA TYR A 103 -1.22 12.71 -14.37
C TYR A 103 -0.31 13.84 -13.86
N SER A 104 -0.92 14.99 -13.57
CA SER A 104 -0.20 16.19 -13.09
C SER A 104 0.13 16.17 -11.60
N ARG A 105 -0.64 15.43 -10.80
CA ARG A 105 -0.46 15.33 -9.34
C ARG A 105 -0.58 13.89 -8.90
N LEU A 106 0.47 13.42 -8.21
CA LEU A 106 0.57 12.07 -7.68
C LEU A 106 0.56 12.16 -6.16
N ARG A 107 -0.40 11.50 -5.53
CA ARG A 107 -0.47 11.41 -4.07
C ARG A 107 -0.51 9.96 -3.62
N THR A 108 -0.22 9.72 -2.36
CA THR A 108 -0.45 8.44 -1.71
C THR A 108 -1.46 8.67 -0.60
N SER A 109 -2.60 7.97 -0.66
CA SER A 109 -3.61 7.97 0.39
C SER A 109 -3.37 6.77 1.31
N VAL A 110 -3.11 7.04 2.58
CA VAL A 110 -2.73 6.04 3.58
C VAL A 110 -3.85 5.88 4.61
N LEU A 111 -4.50 4.72 4.59
CA LEU A 111 -5.46 4.31 5.62
C LEU A 111 -4.79 3.40 6.66
N VAL A 112 -4.44 3.98 7.80
CA VAL A 112 -3.98 3.23 8.98
C VAL A 112 -5.20 2.76 9.77
N ARG A 113 -5.27 1.47 10.09
CA ARG A 113 -6.45 0.84 10.69
C ARG A 113 -6.11 -0.12 11.82
N SER A 114 -6.96 -0.16 12.83
CA SER A 114 -6.84 -1.09 13.94
C SER A 114 -7.18 -2.53 13.53
N TYR A 115 -6.74 -3.51 14.32
CA TYR A 115 -7.03 -4.92 14.04
C TYR A 115 -8.53 -5.27 14.03
N ASP A 116 -9.32 -4.57 14.84
CA ASP A 116 -10.77 -4.74 14.95
C ASP A 116 -11.57 -3.90 13.94
N LEU A 117 -10.89 -3.10 13.11
CA LEU A 117 -11.49 -2.22 12.11
C LEU A 117 -12.42 -1.15 12.70
N LEU A 118 -12.21 -0.73 13.95
CA LEU A 118 -13.02 0.30 14.60
C LEU A 118 -12.32 1.64 14.79
N SER A 119 -11.00 1.70 14.64
CA SER A 119 -10.21 2.93 14.75
C SER A 119 -9.37 3.13 13.50
N TYR A 120 -9.29 4.37 13.04
CA TYR A 120 -8.64 4.71 11.78
C TYR A 120 -7.90 6.03 11.87
N ARG A 121 -6.80 6.11 11.12
CA ARG A 121 -6.09 7.35 10.85
C ARG A 121 -5.82 7.43 9.34
N LEU A 122 -6.23 8.54 8.74
CA LEU A 122 -6.17 8.80 7.30
C LEU A 122 -5.33 10.04 7.04
N PHE A 123 -4.40 9.94 6.10
CA PHE A 123 -3.64 11.07 5.59
C PHE A 123 -3.24 10.85 4.14
N GLU A 124 -2.83 11.93 3.49
CA GLU A 124 -2.27 11.90 2.15
C GLU A 124 -0.92 12.58 2.14
N GLU A 125 0.01 12.01 1.39
CA GLU A 125 1.32 12.61 1.10
C GLU A 125 1.53 12.76 -0.39
N GLU A 126 2.41 13.68 -0.80
CA GLU A 126 2.84 13.79 -2.18
C GLU A 126 3.75 12.61 -2.52
N THR A 127 3.46 11.94 -3.65
CA THR A 127 4.29 10.82 -4.08
C THR A 127 5.39 11.34 -4.99
N THR A 128 6.63 11.23 -4.53
CA THR A 128 7.78 11.85 -5.20
C THR A 128 8.83 10.82 -5.62
N ARG A 129 9.75 11.29 -6.47
CA ARG A 129 10.97 10.57 -6.83
C ARG A 129 12.01 10.75 -5.72
N TYR A 130 12.86 9.75 -5.58
CA TYR A 130 14.00 9.77 -4.67
C TYR A 130 15.29 9.95 -5.45
N ARG A 131 16.10 10.93 -5.05
CA ARG A 131 17.46 11.03 -5.55
C ARG A 131 18.30 9.93 -4.90
N THR A 132 18.82 9.01 -5.70
CA THR A 132 19.48 7.81 -5.18
C THR A 132 20.71 8.11 -4.33
N THR A 133 21.46 9.17 -4.68
CA THR A 133 22.65 9.62 -3.96
C THR A 133 22.37 10.22 -2.58
N ASP A 134 21.12 10.49 -2.24
CA ASP A 134 20.75 10.99 -0.90
C ASP A 134 20.65 9.86 0.13
N TYR A 135 20.82 8.61 -0.30
CA TYR A 135 20.68 7.43 0.54
C TYR A 135 21.89 6.51 0.43
N HIS A 136 22.25 5.93 1.56
CA HIS A 136 23.22 4.85 1.63
C HIS A 136 22.54 3.57 2.09
N TRP A 137 23.04 2.42 1.64
CA TRP A 137 22.38 1.14 1.84
C TRP A 137 23.23 0.18 2.68
N ILE A 138 22.59 -0.48 3.65
CA ILE A 138 23.22 -1.50 4.50
C ILE A 138 22.35 -2.76 4.56
N VAL A 139 22.93 -3.87 5.00
CA VAL A 139 22.21 -5.14 5.18
C VAL A 139 21.90 -5.37 6.66
N ASN A 140 20.66 -5.69 6.98
CA ASN A 140 20.29 -6.07 8.35
C ASN A 140 20.47 -7.57 8.63
N SER A 141 20.26 -7.99 9.88
CA SER A 141 20.41 -9.39 10.31
C SER A 141 19.55 -10.40 9.56
N ASN A 142 18.49 -9.93 8.89
CA ASN A 142 17.58 -10.77 8.12
C ASN A 142 17.93 -10.77 6.61
N GLY A 143 19.07 -10.20 6.23
CA GLY A 143 19.51 -10.12 4.82
C GLY A 143 18.76 -9.07 3.99
N ASN A 144 17.94 -8.22 4.60
CA ASN A 144 17.23 -7.16 3.87
C ASN A 144 18.13 -5.93 3.72
N LEU A 145 17.96 -5.22 2.62
CA LEU A 145 18.64 -3.96 2.36
C LEU A 145 17.84 -2.82 3.00
N LEU A 146 18.49 -2.03 3.85
CA LEU A 146 17.94 -0.83 4.46
C LEU A 146 18.52 0.38 3.76
N GLY A 147 17.67 1.26 3.26
CA GLY A 147 18.09 2.55 2.71
C GLY A 147 17.94 3.61 3.78
N LEU A 148 19.05 4.26 4.14
CA LEU A 148 19.13 5.29 5.17
C LEU A 148 19.42 6.63 4.53
N ASP A 149 18.81 7.69 5.06
CA ASP A 149 19.15 9.06 4.66
C ASP A 149 20.52 9.50 5.24
N ARG A 150 20.82 10.80 5.14
CA ARG A 150 22.08 11.38 5.63
C ARG A 150 22.19 11.45 7.14
N ASP A 151 21.07 11.31 7.86
CA ASP A 151 21.00 11.35 9.32
C ASP A 151 20.85 9.93 9.91
N ASP A 152 21.20 8.89 9.13
CA ASP A 152 21.05 7.47 9.47
C ASP A 152 19.62 7.06 9.83
N LYS A 153 18.61 7.79 9.35
CA LYS A 153 17.21 7.39 9.51
C LYS A 153 16.85 6.39 8.41
N VAL A 154 16.29 5.25 8.82
CA VAL A 154 15.80 4.23 7.88
C VAL A 154 14.57 4.75 7.14
N CYS A 155 14.75 5.03 5.85
CA CYS A 155 13.67 5.47 4.95
C CYS A 155 13.07 4.30 4.18
N PHE A 156 13.88 3.29 3.87
CA PHE A 156 13.48 2.20 2.99
C PHE A 156 13.85 0.83 3.53
N THR A 157 13.07 -0.17 3.14
CA THR A 157 13.46 -1.57 3.26
C THR A 157 13.14 -2.27 1.96
N TRP A 158 14.16 -2.92 1.41
CA TRP A 158 14.02 -3.81 0.28
C TRP A 158 14.35 -5.25 0.69
N GLN A 159 13.46 -6.16 0.33
CA GLN A 159 13.57 -7.57 0.67
C GLN A 159 13.87 -8.37 -0.60
N PRO A 160 15.03 -9.06 -0.67
CA PRO A 160 15.41 -9.82 -1.86
C PRO A 160 14.35 -10.83 -2.28
N HIS A 161 13.84 -11.58 -1.31
CA HIS A 161 12.80 -12.57 -1.55
C HIS A 161 11.47 -11.88 -1.88
N GLY A 162 11.02 -12.03 -3.12
CA GLY A 162 9.83 -11.36 -3.65
C GLY A 162 10.06 -9.92 -4.13
N SER A 163 11.30 -9.44 -4.06
CA SER A 163 11.71 -8.11 -4.53
C SER A 163 10.87 -6.97 -3.93
N GLN A 164 10.41 -7.13 -2.68
CA GLN A 164 9.46 -6.21 -2.07
C GLN A 164 10.16 -4.91 -1.65
N PHE A 165 9.69 -3.79 -2.18
CA PHE A 165 10.14 -2.46 -1.78
C PHE A 165 9.12 -1.85 -0.82
N THR A 166 9.61 -1.29 0.28
CA THR A 166 8.76 -0.63 1.28
C THR A 166 9.37 0.69 1.74
N ILE A 167 8.52 1.71 1.80
CA ILE A 167 8.83 3.08 2.22
C ILE A 167 8.36 3.25 3.66
N HIS A 168 9.20 3.84 4.51
CA HIS A 168 8.87 4.17 5.90
C HIS A 168 8.41 5.61 5.96
N THR A 169 7.13 5.80 6.28
CA THR A 169 6.46 7.09 6.27
C THR A 169 6.12 7.51 7.70
N GLU A 170 6.36 8.77 8.03
CA GLU A 170 5.87 9.35 9.28
C GLU A 170 4.38 9.66 9.19
N VAL A 171 3.64 9.40 10.26
CA VAL A 171 2.21 9.68 10.31
C VAL A 171 2.02 11.11 10.80
N PRO A 172 1.51 12.04 9.96
CA PRO A 172 1.40 13.45 10.31
C PRO A 172 0.47 13.67 11.51
N GLU A 173 0.80 14.62 12.39
CA GLU A 173 0.00 14.89 13.60
C GLU A 173 -1.44 15.28 13.27
N GLU A 174 -1.61 16.01 12.18
CA GLU A 174 -2.86 16.52 11.61
C GLU A 174 -3.68 15.46 10.84
N ALA A 175 -3.16 14.23 10.69
CA ALA A 175 -3.87 13.15 10.04
C ALA A 175 -5.27 12.95 10.65
N VAL A 176 -6.28 12.77 9.80
CA VAL A 176 -7.68 12.64 10.20
C VAL A 176 -7.84 11.37 11.03
N LYS A 177 -8.36 11.52 12.25
CA LYS A 177 -8.63 10.41 13.18
C LYS A 177 -10.13 10.21 13.29
N PHE A 178 -10.58 8.96 13.18
CA PHE A 178 -11.97 8.63 13.37
C PHE A 178 -12.17 7.21 13.90
N THR A 179 -13.32 7.00 14.53
CA THR A 179 -13.73 5.69 15.03
C THR A 179 -15.09 5.32 14.46
N LEU A 180 -15.32 4.02 14.27
CA LEU A 180 -16.61 3.48 13.87
C LEU A 180 -17.28 2.83 15.08
N ARG A 181 -18.60 3.01 15.18
CA ARG A 181 -19.41 2.17 16.07
C ARG A 181 -19.50 0.78 15.45
N LYS A 182 -19.14 -0.26 16.22
CA LYS A 182 -19.23 -1.65 15.75
C LYS A 182 -20.66 -1.96 15.29
N PRO A 183 -20.88 -2.29 14.01
CA PRO A 183 -22.20 -2.64 13.54
C PRO A 183 -22.62 -4.02 14.07
N PRO A 184 -23.92 -4.30 14.18
CA PRO A 184 -24.39 -5.66 14.39
C PRO A 184 -23.95 -6.56 13.21
N THR A 185 -23.62 -7.81 13.49
CA THR A 185 -23.26 -8.79 12.46
C THR A 185 -24.51 -9.43 11.90
N LEU A 186 -24.62 -9.50 10.57
CA LEU A 186 -25.69 -10.25 9.91
C LEU A 186 -25.54 -11.75 10.21
N GLN A 187 -26.63 -12.40 10.59
CA GLN A 187 -26.64 -13.86 10.74
C GLN A 187 -26.66 -14.52 9.37
N LYS A 188 -25.98 -15.66 9.22
CA LYS A 188 -25.87 -16.38 7.96
C LYS A 188 -27.26 -16.72 7.41
N GLU A 189 -28.15 -17.15 8.30
CA GLU A 189 -29.52 -17.57 8.00
C GLU A 189 -30.33 -16.42 7.41
N ASP A 190 -30.19 -15.22 7.95
CA ASP A 190 -30.88 -14.01 7.46
C ASP A 190 -30.40 -13.64 6.05
N VAL A 191 -29.08 -13.76 5.80
CA VAL A 191 -28.48 -13.46 4.49
C VAL A 191 -28.95 -14.48 3.44
N LEU A 192 -28.88 -15.77 3.74
CA LEU A 192 -29.31 -16.84 2.81
C LEU A 192 -30.78 -16.70 2.46
N LYS A 193 -31.62 -16.36 3.44
CA LYS A 193 -33.05 -16.14 3.23
C LYS A 193 -33.31 -14.91 2.36
N ALA A 194 -32.57 -13.82 2.56
CA ALA A 194 -32.73 -12.59 1.79
C ALA A 194 -32.36 -12.74 0.31
N ILE A 195 -31.41 -13.62 -0.02
CA ILE A 195 -31.00 -13.87 -1.42
C ILE A 195 -31.78 -15.02 -2.08
N ASN A 196 -32.79 -15.59 -1.40
CA ASN A 196 -33.52 -16.79 -1.83
C ASN A 196 -32.58 -17.95 -2.20
N PHE A 197 -31.58 -18.18 -1.34
CA PHE A 197 -30.68 -19.31 -1.53
C PHE A 197 -31.48 -20.63 -1.58
N SER A 198 -31.10 -21.49 -2.53
CA SER A 198 -31.62 -22.84 -2.69
C SER A 198 -30.44 -23.80 -2.83
N ASP A 199 -30.59 -25.02 -2.33
CA ASP A 199 -29.58 -26.08 -2.50
C ASP A 199 -29.31 -26.39 -3.98
N GLU A 200 -30.23 -26.03 -4.89
CA GLU A 200 -30.07 -26.09 -6.35
C GLU A 200 -28.93 -25.23 -6.89
N TRP A 201 -28.40 -24.28 -6.12
CA TRP A 201 -27.25 -23.47 -6.53
C TRP A 201 -25.92 -24.23 -6.39
N ILE A 202 -25.93 -25.43 -5.79
CA ILE A 202 -24.75 -26.23 -5.52
C ILE A 202 -24.75 -27.47 -6.40
N ASP A 203 -23.89 -27.47 -7.42
CA ASP A 203 -23.57 -28.68 -8.19
C ASP A 203 -22.41 -29.42 -7.54
N ILE A 204 -22.68 -30.59 -6.96
CA ILE A 204 -21.65 -31.51 -6.47
C ILE A 204 -21.25 -32.43 -7.63
N LEU A 205 -20.16 -32.07 -8.32
CA LEU A 205 -19.58 -32.89 -9.38
C LEU A 205 -18.84 -34.10 -8.78
N LYS A 206 -18.97 -35.27 -9.41
CA LYS A 206 -18.27 -36.51 -9.05
C LYS A 206 -16.98 -36.68 -9.82
#